data_AF-S4MNB7-F1
#
_entry.id   AF-S4MNB7-F1
#
_cell.length_a   1.000
_cell.length_b   1.000
_cell.length_c   1.000
_cell.angle_alpha   90.00
_cell.angle_beta   90.00
_cell.angle_gamma   90.00
#
_symmetry.space_group_name_H-M   'P 1'
#
loop_
_entity.id
_entity.type
_entity.pdbx_description
1 polymer ?
#
loop_
_entity_poly.entity_id
_entity_poly.type
_entity_poly.pdbx_seq_one_letter_code
_entity_poly.pdbx_strand_id
1 'polypeptide(L)'
;MTDVVIRALDASDADLFDTLPDPLGAREGHRLTRHRPDWKRVALRDGRVVARGAWWGGPDDTEPVNLNWFDVAEGEEEAGAALLRSAPGRWNWN
;
A
#
# COMPACT_ATOMS: atom_id res chain seq x y z
N MET A 1 -20.58 10.81 -0.26
CA MET A 1 -19.33 10.04 -0.41
C MET A 1 -18.96 9.53 0.96
N THR A 2 -18.74 8.23 1.10
CA THR A 2 -18.23 7.66 2.35
C THR A 2 -16.79 8.09 2.58
N ASP A 3 -16.36 8.20 3.82
CA ASP A 3 -14.99 8.60 4.12
C ASP A 3 -14.01 7.47 3.81
N VAL A 4 -12.84 7.84 3.28
CA VAL A 4 -11.73 6.91 3.08
C VAL A 4 -10.98 6.80 4.39
N VAL A 5 -10.73 5.57 4.83
CA VAL A 5 -9.87 5.28 5.98
C VAL A 5 -8.54 4.73 5.48
N ILE A 6 -7.45 5.43 5.78
CA ILE A 6 -6.11 4.92 5.53
C ILE A 6 -5.65 4.09 6.73
N ARG A 7 -5.26 2.85 6.48
CA ARG A 7 -4.77 1.92 7.49
C ARG A 7 -3.33 1.54 7.19
N ALA A 8 -2.42 1.81 8.14
CA ALA A 8 -1.11 1.16 8.18
C ALA A 8 -1.29 -0.26 8.70
N LEU A 9 -0.65 -1.23 8.03
CA LEU A 9 -0.79 -2.64 8.38
C LEU A 9 0.29 -3.06 9.37
N ASP A 10 0.04 -4.16 10.06
CA ASP A 10 1.03 -4.93 10.80
C ASP A 10 0.85 -6.44 10.52
N ALA A 11 1.50 -7.29 11.31
CA ALA A 11 1.42 -8.74 11.11
C ALA A 11 0.01 -9.32 11.28
N SER A 12 -0.88 -8.65 12.02
CA SER A 12 -2.24 -9.11 12.32
C SER A 12 -3.25 -8.86 11.21
N ASP A 13 -2.99 -7.88 10.32
CA ASP A 13 -3.90 -7.47 9.24
C ASP A 13 -3.21 -7.35 7.86
N ALA A 14 -2.00 -7.91 7.73
CA ALA A 14 -1.24 -7.93 6.48
C ALA A 14 -1.98 -8.55 5.29
N ASP A 15 -2.92 -9.46 5.55
CA ASP A 15 -3.75 -10.14 4.56
C ASP A 15 -4.71 -9.19 3.84
N LEU A 16 -5.10 -8.07 4.47
CA LEU A 16 -5.91 -7.03 3.82
C LEU A 16 -5.28 -6.54 2.51
N PHE A 17 -3.95 -6.46 2.45
CA PHE A 17 -3.22 -6.04 1.25
C PHE A 17 -3.56 -6.89 0.01
N ASP A 18 -3.82 -8.18 0.25
CA ASP A 18 -4.02 -9.19 -0.78
C ASP A 18 -5.49 -9.33 -1.19
N THR A 19 -6.41 -8.65 -0.49
CA THR A 19 -7.85 -8.66 -0.80
C THR A 19 -8.22 -7.81 -2.02
N LEU A 20 -7.39 -6.82 -2.38
CA LEU A 20 -7.57 -6.07 -3.62
C LEU A 20 -7.18 -6.97 -4.82
N PRO A 21 -8.06 -7.11 -5.83
CA PRO A 21 -7.73 -7.85 -7.04
C PRO A 21 -6.41 -7.39 -7.66
N ASP A 22 -5.67 -8.33 -8.25
CA ASP A 22 -4.37 -8.09 -8.87
C ASP A 22 -4.46 -8.33 -10.40
N PRO A 23 -5.17 -7.46 -11.14
CA PRO A 23 -5.41 -7.67 -12.57
C PRO A 23 -4.12 -7.58 -13.41
N LEU A 24 -3.07 -6.95 -12.89
CA LEU A 24 -1.77 -6.81 -13.54
C LEU A 24 -0.78 -7.92 -13.14
N GLY A 25 -1.16 -8.82 -12.23
CA GLY A 25 -0.30 -9.91 -11.77
C GLY A 25 0.97 -9.43 -11.04
N ALA A 26 0.93 -8.27 -10.40
CA ALA A 26 2.06 -7.68 -9.67
C ALA A 26 2.61 -8.63 -8.59
N ARG A 27 1.75 -9.48 -8.00
CA ARG A 27 2.14 -10.51 -7.04
C ARG A 27 3.23 -11.43 -7.59
N GLU A 28 3.10 -11.87 -8.84
CA GLU A 28 4.08 -12.76 -9.44
C GLU A 28 5.42 -12.05 -9.66
N GLY A 29 5.38 -10.79 -10.12
CA GLY A 29 6.57 -9.95 -10.26
C GLY A 29 7.31 -9.73 -8.93
N HIS A 30 6.58 -9.72 -7.82
CA HIS A 30 7.13 -9.53 -6.48
C HIS A 30 7.36 -10.81 -5.67
N ARG A 31 7.24 -12.00 -6.26
CA ARG A 31 7.32 -13.27 -5.49
C ARG A 31 8.63 -13.47 -4.71
N LEU A 32 9.71 -12.81 -5.11
CA LEU A 32 11.02 -12.85 -4.43
C LEU A 32 11.27 -11.62 -3.54
N THR A 33 10.36 -10.64 -3.55
CA THR A 33 10.43 -9.44 -2.73
C THR A 33 9.81 -9.71 -1.36
N ARG A 34 10.56 -9.44 -0.29
CA ARG A 34 10.02 -9.43 1.08
C ARG A 34 9.48 -8.04 1.40
N HIS A 35 8.17 -7.89 1.45
CA HIS A 35 7.51 -6.69 1.96
C HIS A 35 7.26 -6.80 3.46
N ARG A 36 7.63 -5.77 4.21
CA ARG A 36 7.37 -5.69 5.65
C ARG A 36 5.97 -5.13 5.89
N PRO A 37 5.11 -5.76 6.72
CA PRO A 37 3.73 -5.30 6.91
C PRO A 37 3.61 -3.86 7.42
N ASP A 38 4.50 -3.43 8.31
CA ASP A 38 4.56 -2.07 8.87
C ASP A 38 4.84 -0.99 7.81
N TRP A 39 5.32 -1.38 6.63
CA TRP A 39 5.53 -0.51 5.48
C TRP A 39 4.44 -0.65 4.41
N LYS A 40 3.38 -1.39 4.71
CA LYS A 40 2.19 -1.49 3.86
C LYS A 40 1.07 -0.62 4.39
N ARG A 41 0.28 -0.09 3.46
CA ARG A 41 -0.96 0.61 3.77
C ARG A 41 -2.06 0.19 2.80
N VAL A 42 -3.30 0.27 3.27
CA VAL A 42 -4.51 0.15 2.44
C VAL A 42 -5.42 1.34 2.66
N ALA A 43 -6.14 1.71 1.61
CA ALA A 43 -7.26 2.64 1.69
C ALA A 43 -8.54 1.82 1.71
N LEU A 44 -9.37 2.08 2.72
CA LEU A 44 -10.64 1.39 2.93
C LEU A 44 -11.80 2.35 2.65
N ARG A 45 -12.78 1.89 1.88
CA ARG A 45 -14.08 2.52 1.73
C ARG A 45 -15.15 1.50 2.08
N ASP A 46 -16.00 1.81 3.05
CA ASP A 46 -17.05 0.91 3.52
C ASP A 46 -16.51 -0.49 3.90
N GLY A 47 -15.33 -0.50 4.53
CA GLY A 47 -14.62 -1.71 4.96
C GLY A 47 -13.93 -2.50 3.85
N ARG A 48 -13.99 -2.06 2.58
CA ARG A 48 -13.34 -2.73 1.45
C ARG A 48 -12.07 -2.01 1.04
N VAL A 49 -11.03 -2.77 0.70
CA VAL A 49 -9.78 -2.20 0.16
C VAL A 49 -10.06 -1.68 -1.24
N VAL A 50 -9.80 -0.39 -1.45
CA VAL A 50 -9.94 0.31 -2.73
C VAL A 50 -8.61 0.82 -3.29
N ALA A 51 -7.56 0.87 -2.47
CA ALA A 51 -6.19 1.08 -2.91
C ALA A 51 -5.21 0.40 -1.94
N ARG A 52 -4.03 0.04 -2.44
CA ARG A 52 -2.94 -0.52 -1.63
C ARG A 52 -1.60 0.07 -2.03
N GLY A 53 -0.69 0.17 -1.06
CA GLY A 53 0.69 0.55 -1.29
C GLY A 53 1.63 -0.25 -0.41
N ALA A 54 2.67 -0.85 -0.99
CA ALA A 54 3.78 -1.45 -0.27
C ALA A 54 5.05 -0.66 -0.57
N TRP A 55 5.56 -0.02 0.48
CA TRP A 55 6.86 0.61 0.44
C TRP A 55 7.93 -0.44 0.75
N TRP A 56 9.10 -0.25 0.17
CA TRP A 56 10.19 -1.22 0.23
C TRP A 56 11.54 -0.53 0.44
N GLY A 57 12.46 -1.32 0.98
CA GLY A 57 13.86 -1.02 1.25
C GLY A 57 14.58 -2.35 1.45
N GLY A 58 15.91 -2.32 1.29
CA GLY A 58 16.79 -3.45 1.48
C GLY A 58 16.68 -4.07 2.88
N PRO A 59 17.30 -5.25 3.09
CA PRO A 59 17.18 -6.00 4.34
C PRO A 59 17.65 -5.21 5.58
N ASP A 60 18.63 -4.32 5.40
CA ASP A 60 19.22 -3.51 6.47
C ASP A 60 18.66 -2.08 6.55
N ASP A 61 17.78 -1.70 5.61
CA ASP A 61 17.20 -0.35 5.60
C ASP A 61 16.21 -0.20 6.76
N THR A 62 16.33 0.91 7.49
CA THR A 62 15.44 1.24 8.62
C THR A 62 14.23 2.07 8.18
N GLU A 63 14.25 2.60 6.97
CA GLU A 63 13.16 3.36 6.34
C GLU A 63 12.98 2.90 4.88
N PRO A 64 11.78 3.00 4.31
CA PRO A 64 11.58 2.65 2.91
C PRO A 64 12.27 3.62 1.96
N VAL A 65 12.81 3.10 0.86
CA VAL A 65 13.50 3.86 -0.19
C VAL A 65 12.64 4.07 -1.44
N ASN A 66 11.65 3.21 -1.68
CA ASN A 66 10.70 3.37 -2.79
C ASN A 66 9.32 2.80 -2.48
N LEU A 67 8.33 3.25 -3.25
CA LEU A 67 7.04 2.57 -3.40
C LEU A 67 7.18 1.60 -4.56
N ASN A 68 7.22 0.30 -4.29
CA ASN A 68 7.46 -0.69 -5.33
C ASN A 68 6.21 -1.47 -5.76
N TRP A 69 5.11 -1.33 -5.03
CA TRP A 69 3.81 -1.88 -5.41
C TRP A 69 2.70 -0.92 -5.01
N PHE A 70 1.94 -0.43 -5.99
CA PHE A 70 0.81 0.46 -5.79
C PHE A 70 -0.32 0.16 -6.78
N ASP A 71 -1.52 -0.09 -6.25
CA ASP A 71 -2.71 -0.33 -7.05
C ASP A 71 -3.89 0.49 -6.50
N VAL A 72 -4.75 0.93 -7.40
CA VAL A 72 -5.97 1.69 -7.11
C VAL A 72 -7.11 1.07 -7.92
N ALA A 73 -8.25 0.82 -7.27
CA ALA A 73 -9.45 0.38 -7.96
C ALA A 73 -9.96 1.50 -8.89
N GLU A 74 -10.65 1.12 -9.97
CA GLU A 74 -11.23 2.07 -10.92
C GLU A 74 -12.18 3.04 -10.19
N GLY A 75 -11.99 4.36 -10.40
CA GLY A 75 -12.79 5.41 -9.78
C GLY A 75 -12.40 5.78 -8.34
N GLU A 76 -11.30 5.23 -7.82
CA GLU A 76 -10.83 5.46 -6.44
C GLU A 76 -9.52 6.29 -6.41
N GLU A 77 -9.29 7.13 -7.42
CA GLU A 77 -8.07 7.92 -7.59
C GLU A 77 -7.78 8.81 -6.38
N GLU A 78 -8.82 9.42 -5.78
CA GLU A 78 -8.68 10.23 -4.57
C GLU A 78 -8.27 9.39 -3.35
N ALA A 79 -8.74 8.15 -3.24
CA ALA A 79 -8.31 7.23 -2.19
C ALA A 79 -6.85 6.81 -2.39
N GLY A 80 -6.44 6.55 -3.64
CA GLY A 80 -5.05 6.32 -4.02
C GLY A 80 -4.15 7.50 -3.67
N ALA A 81 -4.57 8.72 -4.00
CA ALA A 81 -3.83 9.94 -3.67
C ALA A 81 -3.73 10.17 -2.16
N ALA A 82 -4.81 9.93 -1.40
CA ALA A 82 -4.79 9.98 0.06
C ALA A 82 -3.83 8.94 0.66
N LEU A 83 -3.78 7.73 0.10
CA LEU A 83 -2.82 6.70 0.50
C LEU A 83 -1.37 7.14 0.28
N LEU A 84 -1.05 7.72 -0.88
CA LEU A 84 0.31 8.22 -1.16
C LEU A 84 0.74 9.34 -0.21
N ARG A 85 -0.16 10.27 0.13
CA ARG A 85 0.14 11.34 1.11
C ARG A 85 0.41 10.80 2.52
N SER A 86 -0.05 9.59 2.82
CA SER A 86 0.15 8.95 4.12
C SER A 86 1.47 8.19 4.26
N ALA A 87 2.35 8.25 3.27
CA ALA A 87 3.54 7.40 3.18
C ALA A 87 4.37 7.36 4.48
N PRO A 88 4.91 6.19 4.87
CA PRO A 88 5.71 6.04 6.08
C PRO A 88 7.11 6.63 5.86
N GLY A 89 7.28 7.93 6.12
CA GLY A 89 8.58 8.61 6.03
C GLY A 89 8.48 10.06 5.56
N ARG A 90 9.58 10.81 5.67
CA ARG A 90 9.70 12.14 5.07
C ARG A 90 10.12 11.99 3.62
N TRP A 91 9.14 11.93 2.73
CA TRP A 91 9.37 12.00 1.29
C TRP A 91 9.57 13.47 0.92
N ASN A 92 10.82 13.88 0.70
CA ASN A 92 11.12 15.20 0.13
C ASN A 92 10.76 15.16 -1.36
N TRP A 93 9.49 15.42 -1.66
CA TRP A 93 9.02 15.75 -3.01
C TRP A 93 9.40 17.21 -3.29
N ASN A 94 10.60 17.44 -3.81
CA ASN A 94 11.06 18.77 -4.25
C ASN A 94 11.37 18.74 -5.74
#